data_AF-A0AAP9WQ07-F1
#
_entry.id   AF-A0AAP9WQ07-F1
#
_cell.length_a   1.000
_cell.length_b   1.000
_cell.length_c   1.000
_cell.angle_alpha   90.00
_cell.angle_beta   90.00
_cell.angle_gamma   90.00
#
_symmetry.space_group_name_H-M   'P 1'
#
loop_
_entity.id
_entity.type
_entity.pdbx_description
1 polymer ?
#
loop_
_entity_poly.entity_id
_entity_poly.type
_entity_poly.pdbx_seq_one_letter_code
_entity_poly.pdbx_strand_id
1 'polypeptide(L)'
;MRFNFLTNCEYKMPASSGMNQYKLMIKNEKLNITGFKEEQIDLPPDYSIRLNFKIKEVEIEFSPPFEQIFKKEKDRTSIKEIRKVYEIIATVEPNPEPDENKPCEIPKN
;
A
#
# COMPACT_ATOMS: atom_id res chain seq x y z
N MET A 1 9.88 9.95 -5.28
CA MET A 1 9.14 10.98 -4.51
C MET A 1 8.68 10.38 -3.19
N ARG A 2 8.60 11.17 -2.11
CA ARG A 2 7.99 10.77 -0.83
C ARG A 2 6.81 11.69 -0.58
N PHE A 3 5.65 11.13 -0.27
CA PHE A 3 4.42 11.85 0.03
C PHE A 3 3.94 11.46 1.42
N ASN A 4 3.41 12.43 2.17
CA ASN A 4 2.75 12.17 3.45
C ASN A 4 1.27 11.91 3.17
N PHE A 5 0.82 10.69 3.43
CA PHE A 5 -0.57 10.30 3.26
C PHE A 5 -1.27 10.30 4.62
N LEU A 6 -2.36 11.05 4.73
CA LEU A 6 -3.38 10.87 5.75
C LEU A 6 -4.15 9.56 5.52
N THR A 7 -4.37 8.81 6.60
CA THR A 7 -5.23 7.62 6.60
C THR A 7 -6.69 8.01 6.35
N ASN A 8 -7.43 7.18 5.60
CA ASN A 8 -8.83 7.39 5.17
C ASN A 8 -9.04 8.43 4.06
N CYS A 9 -8.01 8.74 3.28
CA CYS A 9 -8.12 9.61 2.12
C CYS A 9 -7.77 8.89 0.81
N GLU A 10 -8.41 9.32 -0.27
CA GLU A 10 -8.14 8.86 -1.62
C GLU A 10 -7.19 9.84 -2.31
N TYR A 11 -6.12 9.34 -2.90
CA TYR A 11 -5.10 10.17 -3.52
C TYR A 11 -5.13 10.01 -5.02
N LYS A 12 -5.24 11.13 -5.73
CA LYS A 12 -5.02 11.19 -7.16
C LYS A 12 -3.53 11.31 -7.43
N MET A 13 -2.96 10.32 -8.12
CA MET A 13 -1.59 10.34 -8.56
C MET A 13 -1.55 10.77 -10.03
N PRO A 14 -0.89 11.89 -10.37
CA PRO A 14 -0.62 12.22 -11.76
C PRO A 14 0.35 11.17 -12.31
N ALA A 15 -0.04 10.54 -13.40
CA ALA A 15 0.66 9.42 -13.98
C ALA A 15 0.74 9.59 -15.50
N SER A 16 1.85 9.17 -16.08
CA SER A 16 2.04 9.24 -17.53
C SER A 16 1.16 8.21 -18.22
N SER A 17 0.61 8.56 -19.38
CA SER A 17 -0.12 7.64 -20.23
C SER A 17 0.80 6.50 -20.72
N GLY A 18 0.20 5.35 -20.99
CA GLY A 18 0.86 4.12 -21.42
C GLY A 18 1.20 3.15 -20.28
N MET A 19 1.89 2.07 -20.64
CA MET A 19 2.30 1.01 -19.70
C MET A 19 3.44 1.46 -18.79
N ASN A 20 3.13 1.64 -17.52
CA ASN A 20 4.08 2.04 -16.49
C ASN A 20 4.05 1.08 -15.31
N GLN A 21 5.23 0.76 -14.75
CA GLN A 21 5.37 -0.06 -13.55
C GLN A 21 5.44 0.84 -12.32
N TYR A 22 4.46 0.72 -11.43
CA TYR A 22 4.37 1.49 -10.20
C TYR A 22 4.76 0.64 -9.00
N LYS A 23 5.75 1.12 -8.23
CA LYS A 23 6.12 0.55 -6.92
C LYS A 23 5.65 1.51 -5.83
N LEU A 24 4.61 1.10 -5.12
CA LEU A 24 3.95 1.88 -4.08
C LEU A 24 4.30 1.29 -2.71
N MET A 25 4.75 2.13 -1.80
CA MET A 25 5.10 1.75 -0.44
C MET A 25 4.54 2.77 0.53
N ILE A 26 3.79 2.30 1.51
CA ILE A 26 3.28 3.10 2.62
C ILE A 26 3.87 2.56 3.92
N LYS A 27 4.36 3.47 4.75
CA LYS A 27 4.90 3.15 6.08
C LYS A 27 4.27 4.11 7.07
N ASN A 28 3.58 3.57 8.08
CA ASN A 28 3.13 4.34 9.22
C ASN A 28 4.05 4.02 10.40
N GLU A 29 4.94 4.96 10.72
CA GLU A 29 5.93 4.77 11.79
C GLU A 29 5.29 4.72 13.18
N LYS A 30 4.15 5.39 13.40
CA LYS A 30 3.45 5.38 14.70
C LYS A 30 2.80 4.04 15.01
N LEU A 31 2.22 3.41 13.99
CA LEU A 31 1.52 2.13 14.15
C LEU A 31 2.41 0.92 13.79
N ASN A 32 3.62 1.16 13.29
CA ASN A 32 4.52 0.14 12.73
C ASN A 32 3.84 -0.75 11.67
N ILE A 33 2.93 -0.15 10.88
CA ILE A 33 2.18 -0.83 9.81
C ILE A 33 2.81 -0.43 8.48
N THR A 34 3.10 -1.42 7.64
CA THR A 34 3.60 -1.21 6.28
C THR A 34 2.67 -1.82 5.24
N GLY A 35 2.64 -1.23 4.05
CA GLY A 35 1.99 -1.77 2.87
C GLY A 35 2.91 -1.61 1.67
N PHE A 36 2.93 -2.62 0.82
CA PHE A 36 3.69 -2.61 -0.42
C PHE A 36 2.80 -3.14 -1.54
N LYS A 37 2.78 -2.43 -2.66
CA LYS A 37 2.13 -2.91 -3.89
C LYS A 37 3.01 -2.55 -5.08
N GLU A 38 3.24 -3.54 -5.91
CA GLU A 38 3.89 -3.38 -7.21
C GLU A 38 2.91 -3.82 -8.28
N GLU A 39 2.59 -2.92 -9.21
CA GLU A 39 1.60 -3.17 -10.24
C GLU A 39 2.00 -2.47 -11.53
N GLN A 40 1.81 -3.18 -12.65
CA GLN A 40 1.93 -2.59 -13.97
C GLN A 40 0.55 -2.10 -14.38
N ILE A 41 0.44 -0.80 -14.63
CA ILE A 41 -0.83 -0.17 -14.98
C ILE A 41 -0.65 0.41 -16.39
N ASP A 42 -1.53 -0.02 -17.30
CA ASP A 42 -1.70 0.63 -18.60
C ASP A 42 -2.69 1.78 -18.43
N LEU A 43 -2.19 3.01 -18.48
CA LEU A 43 -2.99 4.20 -18.23
C LEU A 43 -3.40 4.84 -19.56
N PRO A 44 -4.70 4.88 -19.90
CA PRO A 44 -5.16 5.58 -21.09
C PRO A 44 -4.92 7.09 -21.00
N PRO A 45 -4.91 7.82 -22.14
CA PRO A 45 -4.90 9.28 -22.13
C PRO A 45 -6.13 9.82 -21.39
N ASP A 46 -5.96 10.90 -20.61
CA ASP A 46 -6.98 11.54 -19.77
C ASP A 46 -7.49 10.71 -18.58
N TYR A 47 -6.71 9.71 -18.15
CA TYR A 47 -6.98 8.96 -16.92
C TYR A 47 -5.96 9.30 -15.83
N SER A 48 -6.35 9.07 -14.59
CA SER A 48 -5.47 9.20 -13.44
C SER A 48 -5.54 7.95 -12.59
N ILE A 49 -4.45 7.68 -11.85
CA ILE A 49 -4.41 6.58 -10.91
C ILE A 49 -4.91 7.09 -9.57
N ARG A 50 -5.88 6.38 -9.00
CA ARG A 50 -6.42 6.66 -7.67
C ARG A 50 -5.93 5.62 -6.70
N LEU A 51 -5.35 6.10 -5.61
CA LEU A 51 -4.79 5.27 -4.55
C LEU A 51 -5.68 5.35 -3.32
N ASN A 52 -6.09 4.19 -2.83
CA ASN A 52 -6.83 4.02 -1.59
C ASN A 52 -6.05 3.06 -0.68
N PHE A 53 -5.99 3.36 0.62
CA PHE A 53 -5.24 2.58 1.59
C PHE A 53 -6.20 2.00 2.62
N LYS A 54 -6.31 0.67 2.68
CA LYS A 54 -7.10 -0.03 3.68
C LYS A 54 -6.20 -0.75 4.67
N ILE A 55 -6.61 -0.82 5.93
CA ILE A 55 -5.93 -1.66 6.92
C ILE A 55 -6.51 -3.07 6.80
N LYS A 56 -5.64 -4.05 6.60
CA LYS A 56 -5.98 -5.46 6.55
C LYS A 56 -5.24 -6.19 7.65
N GLU A 57 -5.88 -7.19 8.24
CA GLU A 57 -5.25 -8.10 9.19
C GLU A 57 -4.73 -9.32 8.41
N VAL A 58 -3.44 -9.61 8.55
CA VAL A 58 -2.78 -10.75 7.93
C VAL A 58 -2.20 -11.61 9.03
N GLU A 59 -2.50 -12.90 8.95
CA GLU A 59 -1.93 -13.91 9.83
C GLU A 59 -0.52 -14.22 9.33
N ILE A 60 0.49 -13.92 10.16
CA ILE A 60 1.88 -14.18 9.86
C ILE A 60 2.34 -15.30 10.77
N GLU A 61 2.91 -16.35 10.19
CA GLU A 61 3.63 -17.35 10.95
C GLU A 61 5.01 -16.81 11.30
N PHE A 62 5.20 -16.52 12.58
CA PHE A 62 6.47 -16.08 13.12
C PHE A 62 7.00 -17.18 14.04
N SER A 63 8.25 -17.60 13.80
CA SER A 63 8.97 -18.34 14.82
C SER A 63 9.97 -17.43 15.51
N PRO A 64 9.87 -17.22 16.84
CA PRO A 64 10.82 -16.43 17.58
C PRO A 64 12.25 -16.97 17.37
N PRO A 65 13.24 -16.13 17.04
CA PRO A 65 14.61 -16.60 16.83
C PRO A 65 15.21 -17.19 18.11
N PHE A 66 14.85 -16.66 19.29
CA PHE A 66 15.45 -17.08 20.56
C PHE A 66 15.07 -18.50 20.99
N GLU A 67 13.85 -18.96 20.68
CA GLU A 67 13.40 -20.31 21.06
C GLU A 67 13.89 -21.41 20.11
N GLN A 68 14.36 -21.04 18.91
CA GLN A 68 14.72 -21.99 17.87
C GLN A 68 16.21 -22.30 17.77
N ILE A 69 17.09 -21.44 18.30
CA ILE A 69 18.55 -21.63 18.24
C ILE A 69 18.98 -22.92 18.96
N PHE A 70 18.20 -23.37 19.95
CA PHE A 70 18.48 -24.56 20.76
C PHE A 70 17.53 -25.75 20.52
N LYS A 71 16.50 -25.61 19.66
CA LYS A 71 15.52 -26.69 19.39
C LYS A 71 15.82 -27.39 18.07
N LYS A 72 15.69 -28.72 18.04
CA LYS A 72 15.76 -29.52 16.81
C LYS A 72 14.65 -29.08 15.84
N GLU A 73 14.88 -29.21 14.55
CA GLU A 73 13.97 -28.73 13.48
C GLU A 73 12.51 -29.22 13.63
N LYS A 74 12.30 -30.38 14.26
CA LYS A 74 10.98 -30.96 14.56
C LYS A 74 10.22 -30.33 15.74
N ASP A 75 10.89 -29.58 16.61
CA ASP A 75 10.33 -28.94 17.81
C ASP A 75 10.12 -27.42 17.63
N ARG A 76 10.31 -26.91 16.41
CA ARG A 76 10.06 -25.50 16.08
C ARG A 76 8.55 -25.25 16.06
N THR A 77 8.05 -24.58 17.09
CA THR A 77 6.65 -24.16 17.16
C THR A 77 6.51 -22.83 16.42
N SER A 78 5.83 -22.81 15.28
CA SER A 78 5.40 -21.57 14.64
C SER A 78 4.26 -20.96 15.45
N ILE A 79 4.38 -19.69 15.82
CA ILE A 79 3.31 -18.94 16.46
C ILE A 79 2.60 -18.17 15.34
N LYS A 80 1.28 -18.28 15.30
CA LYS A 80 0.45 -17.48 14.40
C LYS A 80 0.15 -16.14 15.07
N GLU A 81 0.63 -15.05 14.49
CA GLU A 81 0.39 -13.69 14.99
C GLU A 81 -0.44 -12.92 13.95
N ILE A 82 -1.54 -12.31 14.38
CA ILE A 82 -2.34 -11.43 13.53
C ILE A 82 -1.66 -10.06 13.52
N ARG A 83 -1.13 -9.64 12.36
CA ARG A 83 -0.57 -8.30 12.18
C ARG A 83 -1.43 -7.46 11.26
N LYS A 84 -1.54 -6.18 11.58
CA LYS A 84 -2.17 -5.18 10.71
C LYS A 84 -1.16 -4.74 9.67
N VAL A 85 -1.55 -4.77 8.39
CA VAL A 85 -0.78 -4.28 7.23
C VAL A 85 -1.66 -3.34 6.41
N TYR A 86 -1.05 -2.46 5.62
CA TYR A 86 -1.81 -1.66 4.65
C TYR A 86 -1.95 -2.41 3.34
N GLU A 87 -3.18 -2.55 2.87
CA GLU A 87 -3.51 -2.95 1.51
C GLU A 87 -3.65 -1.68 0.66
N ILE A 88 -2.78 -1.55 -0.33
CA ILE A 88 -2.82 -0.44 -1.30
C ILE A 88 -3.73 -0.88 -2.44
N ILE A 89 -4.78 -0.12 -2.71
CA ILE A 89 -5.69 -0.35 -3.84
C ILE A 89 -5.41 0.77 -4.84
N ALA A 90 -4.97 0.39 -6.04
CA ALA A 90 -4.78 1.31 -7.16
C ALA A 90 -5.89 1.06 -8.17
N THR A 91 -6.63 2.10 -8.53
CA THR A 91 -7.67 2.08 -9.56
C THR A 91 -7.39 3.13 -10.61
N VAL A 92 -7.85 2.90 -11.83
CA VAL A 92 -7.73 3.83 -12.95
C VAL A 92 -9.09 4.51 -13.12
N GLU A 93 -9.14 5.82 -12.97
CA GLU A 93 -10.37 6.61 -13.12
C GLU A 93 -10.21 7.64 -14.25
N PRO A 94 -11.24 7.82 -15.10
CA PRO A 94 -11.25 8.91 -16.08
C PRO A 94 -11.20 10.24 -15.32
N ASN A 95 -10.57 11.25 -15.93
CA ASN A 95 -10.50 12.59 -15.39
C ASN A 95 -11.54 13.51 -16.06
N PRO A 96 -12.83 13.48 -15.68
CA PRO A 96 -13.82 14.38 -16.26
C PRO A 96 -13.53 15.82 -15.82
N GLU A 97 -13.52 16.76 -16.77
CA GLU A 97 -13.57 18.18 -16.43
C GLU A 97 -15.03 18.59 -16.14
N PRO A 98 -15.33 19.32 -15.05
CA PRO A 98 -14.42 19.75 -13.99
C PRO A 98 -14.16 18.65 -12.96
N ASP A 99 -12.88 18.48 -12.64
CA ASP A 99 -12.36 17.59 -11.61
C ASP A 99 -12.69 18.18 -10.23
N GLU A 100 -13.80 17.73 -9.63
CA GLU A 100 -14.16 18.12 -8.27
C GLU A 100 -13.02 17.72 -7.33
N ASN A 101 -12.23 18.71 -6.89
CA ASN A 101 -11.14 18.49 -5.94
C ASN A 101 -11.71 17.88 -4.67
N LYS A 102 -11.56 16.57 -4.51
CA LYS A 102 -12.04 15.88 -3.32
C LYS A 102 -11.08 16.17 -2.16
N PRO A 103 -11.56 16.20 -0.91
CA PRO A 103 -10.69 16.43 0.23
C PRO A 103 -9.55 15.39 0.23
N CYS A 104 -8.31 15.88 0.34
CA CYS A 104 -7.03 15.15 0.32
C CYS A 104 -6.31 14.96 -1.04
N GLU A 105 -6.74 15.61 -2.11
CA GLU A 105 -5.92 15.65 -3.33
C GLU A 105 -4.55 16.30 -3.07
N ILE A 106 -3.49 15.65 -3.56
CA ILE A 106 -2.12 16.18 -3.47
C ILE A 106 -2.11 17.44 -4.33
N PRO A 107 -1.84 18.64 -3.77
CA PRO A 107 -1.81 19.85 -4.57
C PRO A 107 -0.77 19.67 -5.69
N LYS A 108 -1.18 19.92 -6.93
CA LYS A 108 -0.26 20.05 -8.07
C LYS A 108 0.66 21.23 -7.74
N ASN A 109 1.93 20.94 -7.51
CA ASN A 109 2.97 21.95 -7.34
C ASN A 109 3.75 22.10 -8.64
#